data_AF-A0A6J7IVK8-F1
#
_entry.id   AF-A0A6J7IVK8-F1
#
_cell.length_a   1.000
_cell.length_b   1.000
_cell.length_c   1.000
_cell.angle_alpha   90.00
_cell.angle_beta   90.00
_cell.angle_gamma   90.00
#
_symmetry.space_group_name_H-M   'P 1'
#
loop_
_entity.id
_entity.type
_entity.pdbx_description
1 polymer ?
#
loop_
_entity_poly.entity_id
_entity_poly.type
_entity_poly.pdbx_seq_one_letter_code
_entity_poly.pdbx_strand_id
1 'polypeptide(L)'
;MERWRLFVALAAALGAVPLLAIDNVSSAEGRDESPKVEVLGTSNERSDGALYLLASRASSWAVARDETRVRTIDEALRLEAQANAETAAVAAENARLSSEAAQRGEVARQAEAARQAAAAAAVKKATTTTAKPVPKTTTTVRKATSGEPTAEQWHRLRQCESSNNYQLTSAGGRFLGAYQFAQSTWDWVAAQVAPQLVGVDPVEAAPSDQDNLALNLYHMRGAGQWPACGNALL
;
A
#
# COMPACT_ATOMS: atom_id res chain seq x y z
N MET A 1 2.54 19.38 -3.86
CA MET A 1 1.62 19.58 -5.01
C MET A 1 1.41 18.27 -5.81
N GLU A 2 1.89 17.14 -5.29
CA GLU A 2 1.92 15.84 -5.98
C GLU A 2 0.57 15.14 -6.14
N ARG A 3 -0.39 15.34 -5.23
CA ARG A 3 -1.68 14.60 -5.30
C ARG A 3 -2.50 14.97 -6.53
N TRP A 4 -2.38 16.20 -7.03
CA TRP A 4 -3.09 16.62 -8.24
C TRP A 4 -2.46 16.05 -9.51
N ARG A 5 -1.15 15.78 -9.50
CA ARG A 5 -0.43 15.13 -10.62
C ARG A 5 -0.80 13.66 -10.75
N LEU A 6 -1.04 12.96 -9.65
CA LEU A 6 -1.53 11.57 -9.67
C LEU A 6 -2.97 11.48 -10.19
N PHE A 7 -3.84 12.43 -9.82
CA PHE A 7 -5.21 12.49 -10.37
C PHE A 7 -5.23 12.82 -11.86
N VAL A 8 -4.35 13.71 -12.35
CA VAL A 8 -4.24 14.01 -13.80
C VAL A 8 -3.61 12.85 -14.58
N ALA A 9 -2.65 12.13 -14.00
CA ALA A 9 -2.06 10.94 -14.63
C ALA A 9 -3.06 9.77 -14.72
N LEU A 10 -3.91 9.59 -13.71
CA LEU A 10 -4.94 8.55 -13.71
C LEU A 10 -6.13 8.90 -14.62
N ALA A 11 -6.44 10.20 -14.78
CA ALA A 11 -7.40 10.68 -15.79
C ALA A 11 -6.85 10.55 -17.23
N ALA A 12 -5.53 10.67 -17.43
CA ALA A 12 -4.89 10.43 -18.73
C ALA A 12 -4.84 8.94 -19.10
N ALA A 13 -4.74 8.03 -18.12
CA ALA A 13 -4.78 6.58 -18.35
C ALA A 13 -6.18 6.05 -18.74
N LEU A 14 -7.25 6.73 -18.33
CA LEU A 14 -8.63 6.42 -18.77
C LEU A 14 -9.02 7.10 -20.09
N GLY A 15 -8.20 8.01 -20.61
CA GLY A 15 -8.38 8.70 -21.89
C GLY A 15 -7.72 8.02 -23.10
N ALA A 16 -6.95 6.95 -22.88
CA ALA A 16 -6.27 6.20 -23.92
C ALA A 16 -6.82 4.77 -24.02
N VAL A 17 -8.14 4.64 -24.13
CA VAL A 17 -8.70 3.51 -24.87
C VAL A 17 -8.19 3.66 -26.30
N PRO A 18 -7.39 2.71 -26.84
CA PRO A 18 -7.05 2.79 -28.24
C PRO A 18 -8.36 2.73 -29.03
N LEU A 19 -8.67 3.82 -29.73
CA LEU A 19 -9.58 3.85 -30.86
C LEU A 19 -8.99 2.99 -31.99
N LEU A 20 -8.94 1.69 -31.76
CA LEU A 20 -8.71 0.64 -32.76
C LEU A 20 -9.92 -0.28 -32.77
N ALA A 21 -11.08 0.33 -32.95
CA ALA A 21 -12.34 -0.39 -33.07
C ALA A 21 -13.25 0.27 -34.12
N ILE A 22 -12.73 0.68 -35.28
CA ILE A 22 -13.52 0.70 -36.53
C ILE A 22 -12.57 0.42 -37.70
N ASP A 23 -12.20 -0.85 -37.87
CA ASP A 23 -12.20 -1.43 -39.21
C ASP A 23 -12.83 -2.82 -39.11
N ASN A 24 -14.17 -2.77 -39.09
CA ASN A 24 -15.06 -3.78 -39.63
C ASN A 24 -14.87 -5.23 -39.15
N VAL A 25 -15.08 -5.48 -37.85
CA VAL A 25 -15.48 -6.81 -37.35
C VAL A 25 -16.98 -7.03 -37.64
N SER A 26 -17.34 -7.08 -38.93
CA SER A 26 -18.71 -7.39 -39.36
C SER A 26 -18.70 -7.94 -40.80
N SER A 27 -18.08 -9.11 -41.01
CA SER A 27 -18.29 -9.92 -42.22
C SER A 27 -17.77 -11.37 -42.11
N ALA A 28 -17.50 -11.87 -40.91
CA ALA A 28 -16.99 -13.24 -40.72
C ALA A 28 -17.91 -14.12 -39.87
N GLU A 29 -19.20 -13.80 -39.79
CA GLU A 29 -20.20 -14.73 -39.27
C GLU A 29 -21.04 -15.27 -40.43
N GLY A 30 -20.78 -16.54 -40.75
CA GLY A 30 -21.71 -17.42 -41.45
C GLY A 30 -22.05 -17.02 -42.89
N ARG A 31 -21.20 -17.37 -43.85
CA ARG A 31 -21.70 -17.73 -45.18
C ARG A 31 -20.95 -18.92 -45.73
N ASP A 32 -21.51 -20.09 -45.45
CA ASP A 32 -21.29 -21.35 -46.15
C ASP A 32 -21.88 -21.26 -47.58
N GLU A 33 -21.38 -20.30 -48.36
CA GLU A 33 -21.68 -20.21 -49.78
C GLU A 33 -20.36 -20.02 -50.51
N SER A 34 -19.89 -21.14 -51.08
CA SER A 34 -18.93 -21.13 -52.17
C SER A 34 -19.31 -20.03 -53.16
N PRO A 35 -18.41 -19.08 -53.51
CA PRO A 35 -18.75 -18.07 -54.49
C PRO A 35 -18.99 -18.75 -55.84
N LYS A 36 -20.26 -18.87 -56.25
CA LYS A 36 -20.62 -19.18 -57.63
C LYS A 36 -20.19 -17.99 -58.48
N VAL A 37 -19.02 -18.10 -59.08
CA VAL A 37 -18.60 -17.20 -60.16
C VAL A 37 -19.48 -17.53 -61.36
N GLU A 38 -20.58 -16.80 -61.53
CA GLU A 38 -21.36 -16.83 -62.76
C GLU A 38 -20.56 -16.08 -63.84
N VAL A 39 -19.89 -16.85 -64.71
CA VAL A 39 -19.07 -16.34 -65.81
C VAL A 39 -20.01 -15.75 -66.86
N LEU A 40 -20.21 -14.44 -66.82
CA LEU A 40 -20.82 -13.69 -67.93
C LEU A 40 -19.82 -13.67 -69.08
N GLY A 41 -20.06 -14.54 -70.06
CA GLY A 41 -19.21 -14.71 -71.23
C GLY A 41 -19.21 -13.49 -72.14
N THR A 42 -18.05 -12.88 -72.34
CA THR A 42 -17.68 -12.23 -73.60
C THR A 42 -16.22 -12.56 -73.89
N SER A 43 -16.02 -13.35 -74.94
CA SER A 43 -14.73 -13.84 -75.44
C SER A 43 -13.73 -12.72 -75.74
N ASN A 44 -12.68 -12.62 -74.91
CA ASN A 44 -11.39 -12.06 -75.29
C ASN A 44 -10.31 -12.64 -74.37
N GLU A 45 -9.57 -13.67 -74.82
CA GLU A 45 -8.60 -14.45 -74.01
C GLU A 45 -7.57 -13.58 -73.26
N ARG A 46 -7.29 -12.37 -73.77
CA ARG A 46 -6.38 -11.39 -73.14
C ARG A 46 -6.94 -10.76 -71.88
N SER A 47 -8.26 -10.56 -71.80
CA SER A 47 -8.95 -9.99 -70.64
C SER A 47 -9.05 -11.01 -69.50
N ASP A 48 -9.24 -12.29 -69.83
CA ASP A 48 -9.32 -13.38 -68.86
C ASP A 48 -7.99 -13.59 -68.12
N GLY A 49 -6.87 -13.50 -68.84
CA GLY A 49 -5.54 -13.54 -68.24
C GLY A 49 -5.24 -12.38 -67.29
N ALA A 50 -5.69 -11.17 -67.63
CA ALA A 50 -5.52 -9.99 -66.77
C ALA A 50 -6.35 -10.11 -65.48
N LEU A 51 -7.60 -10.58 -65.58
CA LEU A 51 -8.46 -10.83 -64.42
C LEU A 51 -7.89 -11.93 -63.52
N TYR A 52 -7.36 -13.01 -64.10
CA TYR A 52 -6.71 -14.07 -63.33
C TYR A 52 -5.46 -13.58 -62.57
N LEU A 53 -4.64 -12.73 -63.20
CA LEU A 53 -3.48 -12.13 -62.53
C LEU A 53 -3.87 -11.19 -61.38
N LEU A 54 -4.93 -10.41 -61.55
CA LEU A 54 -5.44 -9.54 -60.48
C LEU A 54 -6.03 -10.36 -59.33
N ALA A 55 -6.82 -11.40 -59.63
CA ALA A 55 -7.40 -12.29 -58.63
C ALA A 55 -6.32 -13.03 -57.84
N SER A 56 -5.32 -13.61 -58.52
CA SER A 56 -4.20 -14.29 -57.84
C SER A 56 -3.37 -13.36 -56.97
N ARG A 57 -3.13 -12.12 -57.41
CA ARG A 57 -2.45 -11.09 -56.63
C ARG A 57 -3.28 -10.63 -55.42
N ALA A 58 -4.60 -10.52 -55.57
CA ALA A 58 -5.48 -10.18 -54.46
C ALA A 58 -5.48 -11.30 -53.39
N SER A 59 -5.52 -12.57 -53.82
CA SER A 59 -5.43 -13.72 -52.91
C SER A 59 -4.09 -13.78 -52.18
N SER A 60 -2.97 -13.54 -52.87
CA SER A 60 -1.65 -13.52 -52.21
C SER A 60 -1.50 -12.36 -51.22
N TRP A 61 -2.08 -11.20 -51.54
CA TRP A 61 -2.18 -10.08 -50.59
C TRP A 61 -3.02 -10.42 -49.36
N ALA A 62 -4.14 -11.12 -49.54
CA ALA A 62 -5.00 -11.54 -48.43
C ALA A 62 -4.28 -12.50 -47.48
N VAL A 63 -3.59 -13.52 -48.04
CA VAL A 63 -2.80 -14.47 -47.24
C VAL A 63 -1.66 -13.77 -46.50
N ALA A 64 -0.89 -12.91 -47.18
CA ALA A 64 0.21 -12.18 -46.54
C ALA A 64 -0.26 -11.26 -45.40
N ARG A 65 -1.43 -10.63 -45.56
CA ARG A 65 -2.05 -9.81 -44.51
C ARG A 65 -2.45 -10.67 -43.33
N ASP A 66 -3.05 -11.83 -43.56
CA ASP A 66 -3.48 -12.73 -42.49
C ASP A 66 -2.29 -13.27 -41.69
N GLU A 67 -1.21 -13.71 -42.37
CA GLU A 67 0.02 -14.12 -41.70
C GLU A 67 0.61 -13.01 -40.83
N THR A 68 0.60 -11.77 -41.32
CA THR A 68 1.11 -10.61 -40.57
C THR A 68 0.24 -10.34 -39.34
N ARG A 69 -1.09 -10.46 -39.46
CA ARG A 69 -2.02 -10.34 -38.32
C ARG A 69 -1.77 -11.43 -37.27
N VAL A 70 -1.60 -12.68 -37.69
CA VAL A 70 -1.32 -13.78 -36.75
C VAL A 70 0.01 -13.57 -36.03
N ARG A 71 1.08 -13.18 -36.74
CA ARG A 71 2.38 -12.90 -36.13
C ARG A 71 2.33 -11.78 -35.11
N THR A 72 1.62 -10.69 -35.44
CA THR A 72 1.48 -9.55 -34.52
C THR A 72 0.67 -9.90 -33.27
N ILE A 73 -0.39 -10.71 -33.41
CA ILE A 73 -1.15 -11.23 -32.26
C ILE A 73 -0.27 -12.14 -31.39
N ASP A 74 0.47 -13.06 -32.00
CA ASP A 74 1.36 -13.99 -31.31
C ASP A 74 2.50 -13.26 -30.57
N GLU A 75 3.05 -12.20 -31.17
CA GLU A 75 4.01 -11.30 -30.51
C GLU A 75 3.37 -10.55 -29.32
N ALA A 76 2.17 -9.99 -29.50
CA ALA A 76 1.45 -9.30 -28.43
C ALA A 76 1.17 -10.22 -27.23
N LEU A 77 0.74 -11.47 -27.49
CA LEU A 77 0.51 -12.48 -26.45
C LEU A 77 1.80 -12.83 -25.69
N ARG A 78 2.95 -12.91 -26.38
CA ARG A 78 4.24 -13.14 -25.71
C ARG A 78 4.65 -11.98 -24.82
N LEU A 79 4.46 -10.74 -25.28
CA LEU A 79 4.76 -9.55 -24.49
C LEU A 79 3.87 -9.47 -23.25
N GLU A 80 2.58 -9.77 -23.39
CA GLU A 80 1.67 -9.84 -22.25
C GLU A 80 2.09 -10.93 -21.25
N ALA A 81 2.45 -12.12 -21.75
CA ALA A 81 2.95 -13.20 -20.88
C ALA A 81 4.24 -12.81 -20.14
N GLN A 82 5.16 -12.08 -20.79
CA GLN A 82 6.37 -11.56 -20.17
C GLN A 82 6.05 -10.53 -19.09
N ALA A 83 5.19 -9.55 -19.37
CA ALA A 83 4.76 -8.55 -18.39
C ALA A 83 4.05 -9.19 -17.18
N ASN A 84 3.22 -10.21 -17.43
CA ASN A 84 2.55 -10.98 -16.37
C ASN A 84 3.56 -11.80 -15.56
N ALA A 85 4.61 -12.33 -16.18
CA ALA A 85 5.68 -13.05 -15.47
C ALA A 85 6.52 -12.11 -14.60
N GLU A 86 6.85 -10.90 -15.10
CA GLU A 86 7.58 -9.89 -14.33
C GLU A 86 6.78 -9.41 -13.12
N THR A 87 5.51 -9.09 -13.30
CA THR A 87 4.62 -8.69 -12.19
C THR A 87 4.46 -9.81 -11.16
N ALA A 88 4.35 -11.08 -11.60
CA ALA A 88 4.33 -12.23 -10.70
C ALA A 88 5.66 -12.41 -9.96
N ALA A 89 6.80 -12.18 -10.60
CA ALA A 89 8.12 -12.26 -9.97
C ALA A 89 8.30 -11.19 -8.88
N VAL A 90 7.91 -9.94 -9.17
CA VAL A 90 7.92 -8.86 -8.17
C VAL A 90 6.97 -9.17 -7.02
N ALA A 91 5.78 -9.69 -7.29
CA ALA A 91 4.84 -10.10 -6.24
C ALA A 91 5.42 -11.23 -5.36
N ALA A 92 6.11 -12.20 -5.96
CA ALA A 92 6.77 -13.29 -5.23
C ALA A 92 7.92 -12.80 -4.35
N GLU A 93 8.72 -11.85 -4.83
CA GLU A 93 9.79 -11.22 -4.04
C GLU A 93 9.21 -10.43 -2.86
N ASN A 94 8.19 -9.61 -3.09
CA ASN A 94 7.49 -8.89 -2.03
C ASN A 94 6.89 -9.83 -0.99
N ALA A 95 6.30 -10.96 -1.42
CA ALA A 95 5.79 -11.98 -0.51
C ALA A 95 6.91 -12.58 0.36
N ARG A 96 8.07 -12.89 -0.23
CA ARG A 96 9.25 -13.37 0.52
C ARG A 96 9.70 -12.35 1.56
N LEU A 97 9.91 -11.10 1.16
CA LEU A 97 10.31 -10.02 2.07
C LEU A 97 9.30 -9.82 3.20
N SER A 98 8.00 -9.88 2.90
CA SER A 98 6.95 -9.77 3.93
C SER A 98 6.99 -10.94 4.92
N SER A 99 7.26 -12.16 4.45
CA SER A 99 7.37 -13.35 5.30
C SER A 99 8.61 -13.29 6.20
N GLU A 100 9.74 -12.79 5.68
CA GLU A 100 10.96 -12.58 6.46
C GLU A 100 10.76 -11.49 7.51
N ALA A 101 10.09 -10.39 7.16
CA ALA A 101 9.73 -9.34 8.11
C ALA A 101 8.82 -9.87 9.23
N ALA A 102 7.83 -10.69 8.89
CA ALA A 102 6.94 -11.32 9.87
C ALA A 102 7.71 -12.27 10.81
N GLN A 103 8.64 -13.08 10.28
CA GLN A 103 9.50 -13.95 11.09
C GLN A 103 10.41 -13.14 12.02
N ARG A 104 11.05 -12.07 11.52
CA ARG A 104 11.85 -11.15 12.35
C ARG A 104 11.02 -10.51 13.45
N GLY A 105 9.78 -10.13 13.16
CA GLY A 105 8.84 -9.59 14.14
C GLY A 105 8.46 -10.60 15.23
N GLU A 106 8.27 -11.87 14.88
CA GLU A 106 8.05 -12.95 15.85
C GLU A 106 9.28 -13.17 16.74
N VAL A 107 10.48 -13.26 16.14
CA VAL A 107 11.73 -13.42 16.90
C VAL A 107 11.96 -12.24 17.86
N ALA A 108 11.67 -11.01 17.43
CA ALA A 108 11.76 -9.82 18.28
C ALA A 108 10.78 -9.88 19.46
N ARG A 109 9.53 -10.31 19.23
CA ARG A 109 8.53 -10.50 20.30
C ARG A 109 8.96 -11.57 21.29
N GLN A 110 9.50 -12.69 20.81
CA GLN A 110 10.03 -13.76 21.66
C GLN A 110 11.24 -13.28 22.49
N ALA A 111 12.15 -12.51 21.89
CA ALA A 111 13.30 -11.95 22.59
C ALA A 111 12.87 -10.96 23.70
N GLU A 112 11.88 -10.11 23.43
CA GLU A 112 11.34 -9.19 24.43
C GLU A 112 10.61 -9.93 25.57
N ALA A 113 9.82 -10.96 25.25
CA ALA A 113 9.20 -11.82 26.25
C ALA A 113 10.25 -12.53 27.12
N ALA A 114 11.34 -13.01 26.53
CA ALA A 114 12.46 -13.62 27.26
C ALA A 114 13.17 -12.61 28.18
N ARG A 115 13.39 -11.37 27.71
CA ARG A 115 13.95 -10.28 28.53
C ARG A 115 13.06 -9.96 29.72
N GLN A 116 11.74 -9.86 29.51
CA GLN A 116 10.78 -9.62 30.58
C GLN A 116 10.73 -10.78 31.59
N ALA A 117 10.77 -12.03 31.13
CA ALA A 117 10.85 -13.21 31.99
C ALA A 117 12.14 -13.23 32.84
N ALA A 118 13.29 -12.89 32.24
CA ALA A 118 14.57 -12.79 32.95
C ALA A 118 14.56 -11.66 34.00
N ALA A 119 14.00 -10.50 33.66
CA ALA A 119 13.83 -9.38 34.60
C ALA A 119 12.91 -9.77 35.77
N ALA A 120 11.78 -10.43 35.50
CA ALA A 120 10.87 -10.92 36.54
C ALA A 120 11.55 -11.97 37.45
N ALA A 121 12.37 -12.87 36.90
CA ALA A 121 13.15 -13.82 37.68
C ALA A 121 14.21 -13.14 38.56
N ALA A 122 14.87 -12.09 38.05
CA ALA A 122 15.83 -11.30 38.82
C ALA A 122 15.17 -10.59 40.02
N VAL A 123 13.98 -10.00 39.82
CA VAL A 123 13.19 -9.38 40.91
C VAL A 123 12.82 -10.40 41.99
N LYS A 124 12.40 -11.61 41.60
CA LYS A 124 12.11 -12.71 42.54
C LYS A 124 13.34 -13.17 43.34
N LYS A 125 14.52 -13.17 42.71
CA LYS A 125 15.78 -13.53 43.40
C LYS A 125 16.26 -12.43 44.36
N ALA A 126 15.97 -11.16 44.05
CA ALA A 126 16.29 -10.03 44.91
C ALA A 126 15.37 -9.89 46.15
N THR A 127 14.20 -10.56 46.16
CA THR A 127 13.23 -10.47 47.27
C THR A 127 13.55 -11.36 48.48
N THR A 128 14.62 -12.18 48.43
CA THR A 128 15.02 -13.07 49.54
C THR A 128 15.99 -12.41 50.54
N THR A 129 16.43 -11.17 50.30
CA THR A 129 17.30 -10.43 51.23
C THR A 129 16.56 -9.20 51.76
N THR A 130 16.08 -9.33 53.01
CA THR A 130 15.63 -8.30 53.97
C THR A 130 15.32 -6.90 53.41
N ALA A 131 14.04 -6.53 53.31
CA ALA A 131 13.63 -5.12 53.28
C ALA A 131 12.27 -4.88 53.96
N LYS A 132 12.34 -4.02 54.97
CA LYS A 132 11.30 -3.36 55.77
C LYS A 132 10.17 -2.75 54.90
N PRO A 133 8.89 -2.79 55.32
CA PRO A 133 7.77 -2.38 54.47
C PRO A 133 7.72 -0.85 54.27
N VAL A 134 7.59 -0.43 53.00
CA VAL A 134 7.26 0.94 52.60
C VAL A 134 5.83 0.94 52.02
N PRO A 135 4.97 1.95 52.30
CA PRO A 135 3.55 1.87 52.00
C PRO A 135 3.25 1.99 50.50
N LYS A 136 2.21 1.28 50.06
CA LYS A 136 1.59 1.42 48.73
C LYS A 136 0.96 2.81 48.60
N THR A 137 1.36 3.59 47.60
CA THR A 137 0.68 4.83 47.24
C THR A 137 -0.37 4.56 46.17
N THR A 138 -1.63 4.63 46.57
CA THR A 138 -2.80 4.79 45.70
C THR A 138 -2.74 6.20 45.12
N THR A 139 -2.65 6.38 43.81
CA THR A 139 -2.60 7.73 43.20
C THR A 139 -3.87 8.02 42.40
N THR A 140 -4.52 9.09 42.83
CA THR A 140 -5.72 9.75 42.34
C THR A 140 -5.57 10.29 40.92
N VAL A 141 -6.56 10.02 40.06
CA VAL A 141 -6.78 10.68 38.77
C VAL A 141 -7.07 12.17 39.01
N ARG A 142 -6.23 13.09 38.52
CA ARG A 142 -6.52 14.53 38.52
C ARG A 142 -7.06 14.93 37.14
N LYS A 143 -8.22 15.56 37.13
CA LYS A 143 -8.89 16.12 35.96
C LYS A 143 -8.13 17.38 35.50
N ALA A 144 -7.87 17.49 34.19
CA ALA A 144 -7.22 18.66 33.60
C ALA A 144 -8.05 19.93 33.80
N THR A 145 -7.36 21.04 34.07
CA THR A 145 -7.85 22.42 34.15
C THR A 145 -8.33 22.90 32.77
N SER A 146 -9.31 23.81 32.77
CA SER A 146 -10.22 24.13 31.67
C SER A 146 -9.64 25.00 30.52
N GLY A 147 -8.57 24.56 29.88
CA GLY A 147 -8.03 25.18 28.65
C GLY A 147 -7.23 24.19 27.80
N GLU A 148 -7.18 24.39 26.48
CA GLU A 148 -6.32 23.60 25.60
C GLU A 148 -4.83 23.82 25.97
N PRO A 149 -4.00 22.76 26.04
CA PRO A 149 -2.58 22.94 26.30
C PRO A 149 -1.91 23.77 25.22
N THR A 150 -1.09 24.73 25.64
CA THR A 150 -0.30 25.59 24.77
C THR A 150 0.77 24.80 24.00
N ALA A 151 1.28 25.38 22.91
CA ALA A 151 2.36 24.78 22.12
C ALA A 151 3.62 24.48 22.97
N GLU A 152 3.93 25.34 23.95
CA GLU A 152 5.06 25.12 24.86
C GLU A 152 4.81 23.94 25.81
N GLN A 153 3.58 23.76 26.30
CA GLN A 153 3.21 22.58 27.11
C GLN A 153 3.37 21.29 26.31
N TRP A 154 2.94 21.28 25.05
CA TRP A 154 3.15 20.16 24.13
C TRP A 154 4.63 19.88 23.85
N HIS A 155 5.42 20.94 23.66
CA HIS A 155 6.88 20.80 23.50
C HIS A 155 7.53 20.20 24.76
N ARG A 156 7.18 20.68 25.96
CA ARG A 156 7.69 20.12 27.23
C ARG A 156 7.31 18.64 27.40
N LEU A 157 6.12 18.25 26.98
CA LEU A 157 5.71 16.85 26.99
C LEU A 157 6.64 16.02 26.10
N ARG A 158 6.81 16.40 24.82
CA ARG A 158 7.70 15.67 23.88
C ARG A 158 9.15 15.66 24.36
N GLN A 159 9.63 16.75 24.98
CA GLN A 159 10.96 16.79 25.56
C GLN A 159 11.13 15.76 26.69
N CYS A 160 10.13 15.62 27.54
CA CYS A 160 10.13 14.62 28.62
C CYS A 160 9.98 13.18 28.09
N GLU A 161 9.10 12.95 27.12
CA GLU A 161 8.79 11.61 26.59
C GLU A 161 9.89 11.09 25.66
N SER A 162 10.44 11.94 24.79
CA SER A 162 11.35 11.49 23.73
C SER A 162 12.52 12.44 23.44
N SER A 163 12.73 13.49 24.24
CA SER A 163 13.65 14.58 23.90
C SER A 163 13.31 15.22 22.55
N ASN A 164 12.00 15.34 22.26
CA ASN A 164 11.44 15.91 21.02
C ASN A 164 11.88 15.16 19.75
N ASN A 165 12.18 13.87 19.87
CA ASN A 165 12.48 13.00 18.75
C ASN A 165 11.20 12.28 18.28
N TYR A 166 10.76 12.58 17.05
CA TYR A 166 9.57 11.99 16.42
C TYR A 166 9.77 10.57 15.90
N GLN A 167 11.01 10.09 15.84
CA GLN A 167 11.37 8.75 15.39
C GLN A 167 11.89 7.88 16.54
N LEU A 168 11.70 8.32 17.79
CA LEU A 168 12.16 7.56 18.94
C LEU A 168 11.38 6.25 19.06
N THR A 169 12.13 5.17 19.25
CA THR A 169 11.57 3.89 19.66
C THR A 169 12.09 3.58 21.06
N SER A 170 11.16 3.36 22.00
CA SER A 170 11.50 2.96 23.38
C SER A 170 12.35 1.69 23.44
N ALA A 171 13.08 1.50 24.54
CA ALA A 171 13.75 0.24 24.82
C ALA A 171 12.70 -0.89 24.89
N GLY A 172 12.71 -1.79 23.91
CA GLY A 172 11.73 -2.88 23.75
C GLY A 172 10.61 -2.62 22.74
N GLY A 173 10.60 -1.47 22.05
CA GLY A 173 9.70 -1.23 20.90
C GLY A 173 8.22 -1.06 21.23
N ARG A 174 7.88 -0.84 22.52
CA ARG A 174 6.50 -0.80 22.99
C ARG A 174 5.84 0.57 22.81
N PHE A 175 6.65 1.61 22.83
CA PHE A 175 6.27 3.01 22.71
C PHE A 175 7.08 3.67 21.60
N LEU A 176 6.39 4.47 20.80
CA LEU A 176 6.81 4.92 19.47
C LEU A 176 6.55 6.43 19.31
N GLY A 177 7.49 7.11 18.67
CA GLY A 177 7.38 8.51 18.28
C GLY A 177 7.53 9.50 19.44
N ALA A 178 7.26 10.78 19.16
CA ALA A 178 7.54 11.85 20.10
C ALA A 178 6.69 11.82 21.39
N TYR A 179 5.54 11.16 21.30
CA TYR A 179 4.57 11.03 22.40
C TYR A 179 4.56 9.64 23.01
N GLN A 180 5.49 8.77 22.58
CA GLN A 180 5.64 7.43 23.11
C GLN A 180 4.31 6.65 23.05
N PHE A 181 3.66 6.65 21.87
CA PHE A 181 2.42 5.92 21.65
C PHE A 181 2.65 4.41 21.66
N ALA A 182 1.73 3.66 22.27
CA ALA A 182 1.57 2.25 21.94
C ALA A 182 0.76 2.12 20.63
N GLN A 183 1.13 1.17 19.76
CA GLN A 183 0.46 0.98 18.46
C GLN A 183 -1.06 0.85 18.58
N SER A 184 -1.55 0.09 19.56
CA SER A 184 -2.99 -0.08 19.78
C SER A 184 -3.72 1.21 20.15
N THR A 185 -3.05 2.13 20.86
CA THR A 185 -3.62 3.44 21.20
C THR A 185 -3.60 4.35 19.98
N TRP A 186 -2.52 4.33 19.21
CA TRP A 186 -2.43 5.04 17.92
C TRP A 186 -3.58 4.62 17.00
N ASP A 187 -3.73 3.33 16.74
CA ASP A 187 -4.78 2.80 15.87
C ASP A 187 -6.18 3.16 16.36
N TRP A 188 -6.41 3.12 17.68
CA TRP A 188 -7.69 3.49 18.27
C TRP A 188 -8.04 4.97 18.07
N VAL A 189 -7.08 5.89 18.24
CA VAL A 189 -7.32 7.32 17.98
C VAL A 189 -7.45 7.56 16.48
N ALA A 190 -6.56 6.99 15.67
CA ALA A 190 -6.58 7.08 14.21
C ALA A 190 -7.94 6.63 13.64
N ALA A 191 -8.49 5.52 14.11
CA ALA A 191 -9.79 5.02 13.65
C ALA A 191 -10.94 6.01 13.86
N GLN A 192 -10.81 6.92 14.84
CA GLN A 192 -11.83 7.91 15.16
C GLN A 192 -11.66 9.22 14.37
N VAL A 193 -10.42 9.66 14.11
CA VAL A 193 -10.16 11.02 13.59
C VAL A 193 -9.34 11.07 12.29
N ALA A 194 -8.63 10.00 11.98
CA ALA A 194 -7.74 9.91 10.82
C ALA A 194 -7.62 8.44 10.32
N PRO A 195 -8.68 7.88 9.71
CA PRO A 195 -8.71 6.46 9.33
C PRO A 195 -7.54 6.03 8.42
N GLN A 196 -6.99 6.96 7.63
CA GLN A 196 -5.82 6.71 6.79
C GLN A 196 -4.52 6.43 7.57
N LEU A 197 -4.49 6.71 8.88
CA LEU A 197 -3.34 6.48 9.75
C LEU A 197 -3.47 5.18 10.58
N VAL A 198 -4.56 4.45 10.44
CA VAL A 198 -4.76 3.16 11.13
C VAL A 198 -3.76 2.15 10.59
N GLY A 199 -3.00 1.50 11.49
CA GLY A 199 -1.95 0.56 11.14
C GLY A 199 -0.64 1.20 10.69
N VAL A 200 -0.55 2.53 10.66
CA VAL A 200 0.71 3.24 10.42
C VAL A 200 1.53 3.24 11.71
N ASP A 201 2.83 2.95 11.61
CA ASP A 201 3.74 3.06 12.75
C ASP A 201 3.93 4.55 13.12
N PRO A 202 3.72 4.96 14.39
CA PRO A 202 3.95 6.32 14.82
C PRO A 202 5.34 6.87 14.45
N VAL A 203 6.41 6.07 14.42
CA VAL A 203 7.76 6.57 14.05
C VAL A 203 7.90 6.89 12.56
N GLU A 204 7.06 6.28 11.71
CA GLU A 204 7.00 6.53 10.26
C GLU A 204 5.98 7.62 9.91
N ALA A 205 5.11 7.99 10.85
CA ALA A 205 4.11 9.03 10.65
C ALA A 205 4.74 10.44 10.65
N ALA A 206 4.14 11.36 9.89
CA ALA A 206 4.61 12.75 9.86
C ALA A 206 4.50 13.39 11.27
N PRO A 207 5.40 14.31 11.64
CA PRO A 207 5.34 14.98 12.94
C PRO A 207 3.98 15.63 13.24
N SER A 208 3.35 16.24 12.24
CA SER A 208 2.02 16.85 12.35
C SER A 208 0.92 15.82 12.63
N ASP A 209 1.05 14.60 12.11
CA ASP A 209 0.09 13.53 12.35
C ASP A 209 0.21 13.03 13.79
N GLN A 210 1.43 12.87 14.30
CA GLN A 210 1.66 12.54 15.70
C GLN A 210 1.11 13.61 16.65
N ASP A 211 1.35 14.89 16.34
CA ASP A 211 0.84 16.02 17.13
C ASP A 211 -0.71 16.05 17.14
N ASN A 212 -1.33 15.85 15.97
CA ASN A 212 -2.79 15.82 15.84
C ASN A 212 -3.41 14.66 16.61
N LEU A 213 -2.84 13.45 16.51
CA LEU A 213 -3.34 12.30 17.26
C LEU A 213 -3.12 12.46 18.77
N ALA A 214 -2.02 13.08 19.21
CA ALA A 214 -1.79 13.38 20.62
C ALA A 214 -2.80 14.39 21.15
N LEU A 215 -3.11 15.43 20.38
CA LEU A 215 -4.14 16.41 20.74
C LEU A 215 -5.52 15.73 20.87
N ASN A 216 -5.90 14.90 19.89
CA ASN A 216 -7.18 14.19 19.95
C ASN A 216 -7.23 13.19 21.11
N LEU A 217 -6.14 12.48 21.38
CA LEU A 217 -6.04 11.61 22.55
C LEU A 217 -6.23 12.39 23.85
N TYR A 218 -5.62 13.57 23.96
CA TYR A 218 -5.81 14.46 25.10
C TYR A 218 -7.25 14.93 25.22
N HIS A 219 -7.92 15.30 24.12
CA HIS A 219 -9.34 15.66 24.16
C HIS A 219 -10.24 14.50 24.60
N MET A 220 -9.89 13.27 24.23
CA MET A 220 -10.69 12.08 24.58
C MET A 220 -10.42 11.56 26.00
N ARG A 221 -9.18 11.61 26.48
CA ARG A 221 -8.73 10.91 27.70
C ARG A 221 -8.01 11.82 28.71
N GLY A 222 -7.70 13.05 28.33
CA GLY A 222 -6.95 14.01 29.13
C GLY A 222 -5.45 13.68 29.22
N ALA A 223 -4.75 14.44 30.07
CA ALA A 223 -3.31 14.29 30.30
C ALA A 223 -2.89 12.94 30.92
N GLY A 224 -3.83 12.16 31.45
CA GLY A 224 -3.56 10.88 32.14
C GLY A 224 -2.95 9.79 31.24
N GLN A 225 -2.95 9.99 29.93
CA GLN A 225 -2.31 9.10 28.97
C GLN A 225 -0.78 9.14 29.02
N TRP A 226 -0.21 10.21 29.61
CA TRP A 226 1.22 10.37 29.84
C TRP A 226 1.48 10.39 31.35
N PRO A 227 1.57 9.24 32.04
CA PRO A 227 1.60 9.20 33.50
C PRO A 227 2.86 9.82 34.11
N ALA A 228 3.98 9.78 33.40
CA ALA A 228 5.24 10.38 33.86
C ALA A 228 5.36 11.85 33.47
N CYS A 229 5.02 12.20 32.23
CA CYS A 229 5.26 13.53 31.67
C CYS A 229 4.00 14.40 31.51
N GLY A 230 2.81 13.86 31.75
CA GLY A 230 1.51 14.53 31.52
C GLY A 230 1.26 15.75 32.41
N ASN A 231 2.01 15.91 33.50
CA ASN A 231 2.02 17.15 34.29
C ASN A 231 2.48 18.36 33.45
N ALA A 232 3.18 18.14 32.34
CA ALA A 232 3.55 19.20 31.41
C ALA A 232 2.33 19.87 30.75
N LEU A 233 1.18 19.18 30.71
CA LEU A 233 -0.08 19.62 30.08
C LEU A 233 -1.09 20.22 31.06
N LEU A 234 -0.72 20.40 32.33
CA LEU A 234 -1.55 21.01 33.39
C LEU A 234 -1.07 22.43 33.70
#